data_AF-H1KUJ1-F1
#
_entry.id   AF-H1KUJ1-F1
#
_cell.length_a   1.000
_cell.length_b   1.000
_cell.length_c   1.000
_cell.angle_alpha   90.00
_cell.angle_beta   90.00
_cell.angle_gamma   90.00
#
_symmetry.space_group_name_H-M   'P 1'
#
loop_
_entity.id
_entity.type
_entity.pdbx_description
1 polymer ?
#
loop_
_entity_poly.entity_id
_entity_poly.type
_entity_poly.pdbx_seq_one_letter_code
_entity_poly.pdbx_strand_id
1 'polypeptide(L)'
;MPRAGQSLTLAGYGAARGGDRRSIGRYRGATLNVVEPYGPSRILVWLKAPGAGGCQGDSGGPILEGAAVVAVAAWVKDACGGLTQGILLGPQRDWIDRTLSGWGASARW
;
A
#
# COMPACT_ATOMS: atom_id res chain seq x y z
N MET A 1 -12.36 -4.17 5.31
CA MET A 1 -11.67 -4.45 4.03
C MET A 1 -12.04 -3.32 3.07
N PRO A 2 -11.08 -2.78 2.31
CA PRO A 2 -11.37 -1.80 1.27
C PRO A 2 -12.35 -2.35 0.24
N ARG A 3 -13.26 -1.52 -0.25
CA ARG A 3 -14.27 -1.89 -1.26
C ARG A 3 -13.84 -1.44 -2.66
N ALA A 4 -14.31 -2.13 -3.70
CA ALA A 4 -14.11 -1.69 -5.08
C ALA A 4 -14.56 -0.22 -5.26
N GLY A 5 -13.76 0.57 -5.97
CA GLY A 5 -13.99 2.00 -6.20
C GLY A 5 -13.63 2.91 -5.03
N GLN A 6 -13.34 2.37 -3.84
CA GLN A 6 -12.90 3.16 -2.70
C GLN A 6 -11.55 3.83 -2.99
N SER A 7 -11.38 5.09 -2.61
CA SER A 7 -10.10 5.79 -2.69
C SER A 7 -9.25 5.52 -1.46
N LEU A 8 -7.99 5.14 -1.69
CA LEU A 8 -6.94 4.99 -0.67
C LEU A 8 -5.74 5.85 -1.05
N THR A 9 -4.88 6.17 -0.08
CA THR A 9 -3.64 6.91 -0.34
C THR A 9 -2.44 5.98 -0.26
N LEU A 10 -1.70 5.81 -1.36
CA LEU A 10 -0.35 5.27 -1.30
C LEU A 10 0.59 6.39 -0.87
N ALA A 11 1.39 6.19 0.17
CA ALA A 11 2.39 7.14 0.62
C ALA A 11 3.76 6.48 0.76
N GLY A 12 4.82 7.23 0.47
CA GLY A 12 6.17 6.67 0.48
C GLY A 12 7.26 7.67 0.10
N TYR A 13 8.45 7.12 -0.04
CA TYR A 13 9.68 7.83 -0.41
C TYR A 13 10.30 7.26 -1.68
N GLY A 14 9.55 6.44 -2.43
CA GLY A 14 10.01 5.87 -3.68
C GLY A 14 10.26 6.91 -4.77
N ALA A 15 10.79 6.44 -5.88
CA ALA A 15 11.08 7.27 -7.03
C ALA A 15 9.79 7.88 -7.61
N ALA A 16 9.87 9.11 -8.12
CA ALA A 16 8.73 9.77 -8.74
C ALA A 16 8.36 9.16 -10.10
N ARG A 17 9.30 8.48 -10.75
CA ARG A 17 9.15 7.80 -12.06
C ARG A 17 10.26 6.75 -12.21
N GLY A 18 10.04 5.81 -13.13
CA GLY A 18 10.99 4.72 -13.39
C GLY A 18 12.40 5.24 -13.72
N GLY A 19 13.40 4.67 -13.05
CA GLY A 19 14.82 5.01 -13.24
C GLY A 19 15.29 6.31 -12.56
N ASP A 20 14.39 7.13 -12.00
CA ASP A 20 14.74 8.40 -11.36
C ASP A 20 15.16 8.21 -9.90
N ARG A 21 16.31 7.58 -9.69
CA ARG A 21 16.85 7.29 -8.35
C ARG A 21 17.14 8.55 -7.52
N ARG A 22 17.36 9.70 -8.17
CA ARG A 22 17.63 10.98 -7.49
C ARG A 22 16.39 11.54 -6.79
N SER A 23 15.21 11.13 -7.22
CA SER A 23 13.94 11.58 -6.64
C SER A 23 13.51 10.82 -5.38
N ILE A 24 14.19 9.72 -5.06
CA ILE A 24 13.98 8.89 -3.85
C ILE A 24 14.32 9.71 -2.59
N GLY A 25 13.62 9.45 -1.50
CA GLY A 25 13.87 10.09 -0.20
C GLY A 25 13.05 11.36 0.06
N ARG A 26 12.23 11.80 -0.91
CA ARG A 26 11.20 12.83 -0.69
C ARG A 26 9.84 12.18 -0.46
N TYR A 27 9.19 12.54 0.64
CA TYR A 27 7.85 12.07 0.97
C TYR A 27 6.84 12.50 -0.10
N ARG A 28 6.02 11.55 -0.55
CA ARG A 28 4.92 11.77 -1.51
C ARG A 28 3.73 10.90 -1.14
N GLY A 29 2.55 11.35 -1.57
CA GLY A 29 1.31 10.60 -1.48
C GLY A 29 0.52 10.71 -2.79
N ALA A 30 -0.18 9.64 -3.16
CA ALA A 30 -1.07 9.61 -4.31
C ALA A 30 -2.38 8.91 -3.94
N THR A 31 -3.50 9.53 -4.30
CA THR A 31 -4.83 8.91 -4.16
C THR A 31 -5.08 7.95 -5.31
N LEU A 32 -5.34 6.69 -4.99
CA LEU A 32 -5.59 5.61 -5.93
C LEU A 32 -6.94 4.96 -5.63
N ASN A 33 -7.62 4.44 -6.65
CA ASN A 33 -8.89 3.74 -6.46
C ASN A 33 -8.66 2.23 -6.39
N VAL A 34 -9.37 1.56 -5.48
CA VAL A 34 -9.40 0.10 -5.38
C VAL A 34 -10.04 -0.46 -6.65
N VAL A 35 -9.32 -1.36 -7.31
CA VAL A 35 -9.78 -2.09 -8.50
C VAL A 35 -9.78 -3.59 -8.24
N GLU A 36 -10.67 -4.31 -8.90
CA GLU A 36 -10.68 -5.78 -8.91
C GLU A 36 -10.16 -6.27 -10.27
N PRO A 37 -9.52 -7.45 -10.32
CA PRO A 37 -10.25 -8.56 -10.96
C PRO A 37 -10.21 -9.88 -10.18
N TYR A 38 -9.54 -9.99 -9.03
CA TYR A 38 -9.50 -11.23 -8.24
C TYR A 38 -10.60 -11.28 -7.14
N GLY A 39 -11.72 -10.57 -7.34
CA GLY A 39 -12.80 -10.41 -6.37
C GLY A 39 -12.39 -9.59 -5.12
N PRO A 40 -13.21 -9.58 -4.04
CA PRO A 40 -12.82 -9.02 -2.76
C PRO A 40 -11.72 -9.88 -2.15
N SER A 41 -10.49 -9.64 -2.58
CA SER A 41 -9.32 -10.37 -2.09
C SER A 41 -9.24 -10.21 -0.58
N ARG A 42 -9.03 -11.36 0.08
CA ARG A 42 -8.92 -11.43 1.53
C ARG A 42 -7.52 -11.15 2.03
N ILE A 43 -6.54 -10.94 1.16
CA ILE A 43 -5.13 -10.75 1.56
C ILE A 43 -4.42 -9.64 0.79
N LEU A 44 -4.95 -9.22 -0.37
CA LEU A 44 -4.34 -8.23 -1.24
C LEU A 44 -5.34 -7.11 -1.55
N VAL A 45 -4.83 -5.92 -1.81
CA VAL A 45 -5.56 -4.82 -2.43
C VAL A 45 -4.87 -4.41 -3.72
N TRP A 46 -5.64 -4.09 -4.74
CA TRP A 46 -5.14 -3.61 -6.02
C TRP A 46 -5.63 -2.19 -6.25
N LEU A 47 -4.74 -1.31 -6.67
CA LEU A 47 -4.97 0.13 -6.73
C LEU A 47 -4.53 0.70 -8.07
N LYS A 48 -5.33 1.60 -8.64
CA LYS A 48 -5.00 2.26 -9.90
C LYS A 48 -5.46 3.72 -9.88
N ALA A 49 -4.65 4.57 -10.50
CA ALA A 49 -5.05 5.91 -10.93
C ALA A 49 -4.35 6.24 -12.28
N PRO A 50 -4.91 7.14 -13.09
CA PRO A 50 -4.20 7.65 -14.26
C PRO A 50 -2.91 8.39 -13.84
N GLY A 51 -1.76 7.93 -14.31
CA GLY A 51 -0.46 8.61 -14.09
C GLY A 51 0.05 8.58 -12.65
N ALA A 52 -0.56 7.79 -11.75
CA ALA A 52 -0.15 7.68 -10.36
C ALA A 52 -0.29 6.25 -9.84
N GLY A 53 0.66 5.85 -9.00
CA GLY A 53 0.82 4.50 -8.48
C GLY A 53 2.17 4.34 -7.81
N GLY A 54 2.49 3.14 -7.36
CA GLY A 54 3.78 2.84 -6.76
C GLY A 54 4.93 2.88 -7.76
N CYS A 55 6.14 2.98 -7.22
CA CYS A 55 7.39 2.95 -7.95
C CYS A 55 8.50 2.27 -7.13
N GLN A 56 9.72 2.19 -7.67
CA GLN A 56 10.84 1.61 -6.94
C GLN A 56 11.10 2.39 -5.65
N GLY A 57 11.18 1.65 -4.53
CA GLY A 57 11.39 2.20 -3.19
C GLY A 57 10.09 2.43 -2.40
N ASP A 58 8.91 2.27 -3.00
CA ASP A 58 7.64 2.31 -2.25
C ASP A 58 7.31 0.98 -1.56
N SER A 59 8.02 -0.11 -1.87
CA SER A 59 7.86 -1.40 -1.19
C SER A 59 8.01 -1.25 0.33
N GLY A 60 7.04 -1.78 1.09
CA GLY A 60 6.96 -1.59 2.54
C GLY A 60 6.25 -0.31 2.98
N GLY A 61 5.95 0.61 2.05
CA GLY A 61 5.26 1.87 2.33
C GLY A 61 3.77 1.68 2.67
N PRO A 62 3.17 2.60 3.46
CA PRO A 62 1.78 2.49 3.88
C PRO A 62 0.79 2.81 2.76
N ILE A 63 -0.30 2.06 2.74
CA ILE A 63 -1.54 2.39 2.03
C ILE A 63 -2.58 2.75 3.09
N LEU A 64 -3.14 3.96 2.96
CA LEU A 64 -3.91 4.62 3.99
C LEU A 64 -5.41 4.74 3.64
N GLU A 65 -6.25 4.53 4.65
CA GLU A 65 -7.64 4.98 4.72
C GLU A 65 -7.72 6.07 5.80
N GLY A 66 -7.75 7.34 5.38
CA GLY A 66 -7.57 8.46 6.30
C GLY A 66 -6.23 8.38 7.02
N ALA A 67 -6.24 8.27 8.35
CA ALA A 67 -5.04 8.10 9.17
C ALA A 67 -4.66 6.63 9.44
N ALA A 68 -5.50 5.67 9.04
CA ALA A 68 -5.28 4.25 9.30
C ALA A 68 -4.45 3.59 8.20
N VAL A 69 -3.46 2.79 8.57
CA VAL A 69 -2.74 1.91 7.62
C VAL A 69 -3.58 0.66 7.39
N VAL A 70 -4.04 0.44 6.17
CA VAL A 70 -4.90 -0.69 5.82
C VAL A 70 -4.18 -1.75 5.00
N ALA A 71 -3.09 -1.38 4.32
CA ALA A 71 -2.23 -2.28 3.59
C ALA A 71 -0.79 -1.74 3.51
N VAL A 72 0.13 -2.62 3.11
CA VAL A 72 1.53 -2.28 2.83
C VAL A 72 1.82 -2.53 1.36
N ALA A 73 2.39 -1.55 0.67
CA ALA A 73 2.74 -1.65 -0.74
C ALA A 73 3.79 -2.75 -0.95
N ALA A 74 3.53 -3.64 -1.92
CA ALA A 74 4.34 -4.83 -2.14
C ALA A 74 4.89 -4.92 -3.55
N TRP A 75 4.09 -4.52 -4.55
CA TRP A 75 4.44 -4.72 -5.94
C TRP A 75 3.71 -3.75 -6.87
N VAL A 76 4.25 -3.57 -8.08
CA VAL A 76 3.67 -2.76 -9.15
C VAL A 76 3.74 -3.54 -10.45
N LYS A 77 2.61 -3.62 -11.15
CA LYS A 77 2.54 -4.16 -12.51
C LYS A 77 3.00 -3.11 -13.52
N ASP A 78 3.63 -3.58 -14.60
CA ASP A 78 4.12 -2.76 -15.71
C ASP A 78 5.30 -1.87 -15.28
N ALA A 79 5.07 -0.58 -15.07
CA ALA A 79 6.09 0.39 -14.69
C ALA A 79 5.59 1.26 -13.53
N CYS A 80 6.44 2.16 -13.05
CA CYS A 80 6.03 3.15 -12.04
C CYS A 80 4.75 3.88 -12.45
N GLY A 81 3.82 4.01 -11.52
CA GLY A 81 2.49 4.56 -11.80
C GLY A 81 1.50 3.54 -12.36
N GLY A 82 1.90 2.27 -12.53
CA GLY A 82 1.05 1.18 -12.97
C GLY A 82 0.13 0.63 -11.87
N LEU A 83 -0.45 -0.54 -12.13
CA LEU A 83 -1.33 -1.22 -11.17
C LEU A 83 -0.54 -1.56 -9.90
N THR A 84 -0.91 -0.93 -8.79
CA THR A 84 -0.21 -1.07 -7.51
C THR A 84 -0.88 -2.15 -6.67
N GLN A 85 -0.09 -3.03 -6.07
CA GLN A 85 -0.54 -4.07 -5.17
C GLN A 85 -0.08 -3.78 -3.74
N GLY A 86 -0.99 -3.96 -2.79
CA GLY A 86 -0.67 -3.96 -1.36
C GLY A 86 -1.12 -5.24 -0.66
N ILE A 87 -0.45 -5.59 0.43
CA ILE A 87 -0.83 -6.67 1.34
C ILE A 87 -1.71 -6.09 2.44
N LEU A 88 -2.93 -6.61 2.59
CA LEU A 88 -3.90 -6.14 3.59
C LEU A 88 -3.40 -6.48 5.01
N LEU A 89 -3.53 -5.53 5.94
CA LEU A 89 -3.17 -5.75 7.36
C LEU A 89 -4.26 -6.46 8.15
N GLY A 90 -5.55 -6.20 7.84
CA GLY A 90 -6.69 -6.82 8.53
C GLY A 90 -6.59 -8.35 8.71
N PRO A 91 -6.25 -9.14 7.66
CA PRO A 91 -6.09 -10.59 7.74
C PRO A 91 -4.89 -11.05 8.56
N GLN A 92 -3.91 -10.17 8.77
CA GLN A 92 -2.67 -10.46 9.47
C GLN A 92 -2.73 -10.04 10.95
N ARG A 93 -3.84 -9.43 11.40
CA ARG A 93 -3.98 -8.84 12.75
C ARG A 93 -3.60 -9.81 13.86
N ASP A 94 -4.14 -11.02 13.85
CA ASP A 94 -3.84 -12.02 14.89
C ASP A 94 -2.35 -12.37 14.97
N TRP A 95 -1.67 -12.44 13.83
CA TRP A 95 -0.23 -12.68 13.80
C TRP A 95 0.53 -11.45 14.31
N ILE A 96 0.17 -10.24 13.87
CA ILE A 96 0.76 -8.98 14.32
C ILE A 96 0.62 -8.85 15.85
N ASP A 97 -0.58 -9.06 16.39
CA ASP A 97 -0.87 -8.94 17.82
C ASP A 97 -0.07 -9.96 18.65
N ARG A 98 0.02 -11.22 18.19
CA ARG A 98 0.86 -12.24 18.85
C ARG A 98 2.34 -11.88 18.82
N THR A 99 2.85 -11.39 17.69
CA THR A 99 4.25 -10.99 17.55
C THR A 99 4.58 -9.81 18.47
N LEU A 100 3.74 -8.77 18.48
CA LEU A 100 3.93 -7.60 19.33
C LEU A 100 3.83 -7.95 20.81
N SER A 101 2.90 -8.82 21.20
CA SER A 101 2.78 -9.31 22.58
C SER A 101 4.06 -10.00 23.06
N GLY A 102 4.68 -10.82 22.20
CA GLY A 102 5.99 -11.44 22.49
C GLY A 102 7.13 -10.42 22.67
N TRP A 103 6.96 -9.19 22.19
CA TRP A 103 7.89 -8.08 22.38
C TRP A 103 7.49 -7.13 23.52
N GLY A 104 6.41 -7.43 24.26
CA GLY A 104 5.88 -6.53 25.29
C GLY A 104 5.22 -5.26 24.72
N ALA A 105 4.73 -5.32 23.47
CA ALA A 105 4.10 -4.21 22.76
C ALA A 105 2.67 -4.56 22.32
N SER A 106 1.90 -3.55 21.89
CA SER A 106 0.56 -3.72 21.32
C SER A 106 0.34 -2.80 20.12
N ALA A 107 -0.43 -3.27 19.15
CA ALA A 107 -0.85 -2.46 18.02
C ALA A 107 -1.98 -1.51 18.43
N ARG A 108 -2.01 -0.33 17.82
CA ARG A 108 -3.16 0.58 17.86
C ARG A 108 -3.89 0.49 16.54
N TRP A 109 -5.09 -0.07 16.57
CA TRP A 109 -5.96 -0.27 15.41
C TRP A 109 -6.92 0.89 15.18
#